data_AF-X1QPG4-F1
#
_entry.id   AF-X1QPG4-F1
#
_cell.length_a   1.000
_cell.length_b   1.000
_cell.length_c   1.000
_cell.angle_alpha   90.00
_cell.angle_beta   90.00
_cell.angle_gamma   90.00
#
_symmetry.space_group_name_H-M   'P 1'
#
loop_
_entity.id
_entity.type
_entity.pdbx_description
1 polymer ?
#
loop_
_entity_poly.entity_id
_entity_poly.type
_entity_poly.pdbx_seq_one_letter_code
_entity_poly.pdbx_strand_id
1 'polypeptide(L)'
;MSFMERSARHFVLIKAARELKKEIEQAGVDNLKILVEAGTSIVGTYLNGCSAQEKAQYRRDLNALLQMGITADTILTELARQMPEIAPIIEGKEGYKKGEIEKLEAFVREEAK
;
A
#
# COMPACT_ATOMS: atom_id res chain seq x y z
N MET A 1 -0.16 -9.53 23.25
CA MET A 1 -1.17 -8.53 22.84
C MET A 1 -2.48 -8.81 23.53
N SER A 2 -3.04 -7.79 24.17
CA SER A 2 -4.40 -7.75 24.69
C SER A 2 -5.43 -7.73 23.54
N PHE A 3 -6.69 -8.01 23.88
CA PHE A 3 -7.81 -7.89 22.94
C PHE A 3 -7.91 -6.47 22.33
N MET A 4 -7.68 -5.43 23.14
CA MET A 4 -7.72 -4.04 22.69
C MET A 4 -6.63 -3.72 21.65
N GLU A 5 -5.39 -4.19 21.88
CA GLU A 5 -4.30 -4.00 20.93
C GLU A 5 -4.56 -4.70 19.59
N ARG A 6 -5.13 -5.91 19.63
CA ARG A 6 -5.54 -6.65 18.41
C ARG A 6 -6.63 -5.91 17.64
N SER A 7 -7.65 -5.42 18.35
CA SER A 7 -8.77 -4.68 17.75
C SER A 7 -8.32 -3.36 17.16
N ALA A 8 -7.42 -2.63 17.84
CA ALA A 8 -6.84 -1.39 17.32
C ALA A 8 -6.04 -1.63 16.04
N ARG A 9 -5.16 -2.64 16.03
CA ARG A 9 -4.40 -3.02 14.82
C ARG A 9 -5.32 -3.37 13.65
N HIS A 10 -6.37 -4.15 13.90
CA HIS A 10 -7.33 -4.53 12.86
C HIS A 10 -8.08 -3.31 12.30
N PHE A 11 -8.55 -2.40 13.18
CA PHE A 11 -9.22 -1.19 12.77
C PHE A 11 -8.32 -0.28 11.92
N VAL A 12 -7.07 -0.10 12.33
CA VAL A 12 -6.08 0.71 11.60
C VAL A 12 -5.77 0.10 10.22
N LEU A 13 -5.62 -1.23 10.12
CA LEU A 13 -5.45 -1.91 8.84
C LEU A 13 -6.63 -1.66 7.89
N ILE A 14 -7.87 -1.82 8.37
CA ILE A 14 -9.07 -1.56 7.57
C ILE A 14 -9.09 -0.12 7.08
N LYS A 15 -8.76 0.82 7.97
CA LYS A 15 -8.75 2.26 7.64
C LYS A 15 -7.70 2.56 6.57
N ALA A 16 -6.48 2.05 6.69
CA ALA A 16 -5.41 2.24 5.72
C ALA A 16 -5.79 1.71 4.33
N ALA A 17 -6.35 0.50 4.26
CA ALA A 17 -6.84 -0.06 2.99
C ALA A 17 -7.97 0.79 2.39
N ARG A 18 -8.84 1.36 3.22
CA ARG A 18 -9.93 2.23 2.78
C ARG A 18 -9.46 3.56 2.21
N GLU A 19 -8.37 4.11 2.74
CA GLU A 19 -7.76 5.34 2.21
C GLU A 19 -7.13 5.07 0.84
N LEU A 20 -6.36 3.99 0.69
CA LEU A 20 -5.81 3.57 -0.61
C LEU A 20 -6.91 3.31 -1.65
N LYS A 21 -8.01 2.66 -1.25
CA LYS A 21 -9.17 2.47 -2.11
C LYS A 21 -9.68 3.79 -2.71
N LYS A 22 -9.78 4.86 -1.90
CA LYS A 22 -10.24 6.16 -2.39
C LYS A 22 -9.26 6.78 -3.38
N GLU A 23 -7.96 6.67 -3.12
CA GLU A 23 -6.94 7.17 -4.04
C GLU A 23 -6.97 6.42 -5.37
N ILE A 24 -7.18 5.09 -5.34
CA ILE A 24 -7.36 4.26 -6.53
C ILE A 24 -8.63 4.63 -7.30
N GLU A 25 -9.75 4.82 -6.62
CA GLU A 25 -11.01 5.26 -7.24
C GLU A 25 -10.86 6.63 -7.91
N GLN A 26 -10.11 7.55 -7.30
CA GLN A 26 -9.79 8.85 -7.90
C GLN A 26 -8.84 8.75 -9.10
N ALA A 27 -7.83 7.88 -9.01
CA ALA A 27 -6.87 7.65 -10.10
C ALA A 27 -7.47 6.85 -11.26
N GLY A 28 -8.53 6.07 -11.00
CA GLY A 28 -9.15 5.16 -11.95
C GLY A 28 -8.49 3.78 -11.97
N VAL A 29 -9.28 2.73 -11.73
CA VAL A 29 -8.81 1.34 -11.72
C VAL A 29 -8.21 0.91 -13.07
N ASP A 30 -8.73 1.44 -14.18
CA ASP A 30 -8.23 1.10 -15.51
C ASP A 30 -6.82 1.67 -15.78
N ASN A 31 -6.49 2.82 -15.20
CA ASN A 31 -5.13 3.36 -15.27
C ASN A 31 -4.14 2.45 -14.54
N LEU A 32 -4.55 1.85 -13.41
CA LEU A 32 -3.72 0.87 -12.71
C LEU A 32 -3.50 -0.40 -13.54
N LYS A 33 -4.53 -0.89 -14.24
CA LYS A 33 -4.38 -2.04 -15.15
C LYS A 33 -3.32 -1.76 -16.22
N ILE A 34 -3.38 -0.59 -16.86
CA ILE A 34 -2.41 -0.18 -17.88
C ILE A 34 -0.98 -0.17 -17.31
N LEU A 35 -0.79 0.39 -16.11
CA LEU A 35 0.51 0.42 -15.45
C LEU A 35 1.03 -0.99 -15.14
N VAL A 36 0.18 -1.88 -14.63
CA VAL A 36 0.55 -3.26 -14.31
C VAL A 36 0.83 -4.07 -15.57
N GLU A 37 0.04 -3.90 -16.63
CA GLU A 37 0.27 -4.53 -17.93
C GLU A 37 1.62 -4.13 -18.51
N ALA A 38 1.97 -2.84 -18.43
CA ALA A 38 3.27 -2.29 -18.81
C ALA A 38 4.44 -2.71 -17.90
N GLY A 39 4.16 -3.42 -16.79
CA GLY A 39 5.18 -3.81 -15.80
C GLY A 39 5.69 -2.63 -14.95
N THR A 40 4.96 -1.52 -14.95
CA THR A 40 5.29 -0.31 -14.22
C THR A 40 4.83 -0.43 -12.76
N SER A 41 5.63 0.11 -11.85
CA SER A 41 5.30 0.16 -10.43
C SER A 41 4.19 1.15 -10.15
N ILE A 42 3.11 0.71 -9.50
CA ILE A 42 2.07 1.64 -9.05
C ILE A 42 2.61 2.50 -7.92
N VAL A 43 3.23 1.88 -6.91
CA VAL A 43 3.81 2.56 -5.75
C VAL A 43 4.89 3.56 -6.20
N GLY A 44 5.81 3.13 -7.07
CA GLY A 44 6.86 4.01 -7.58
C GLY A 44 6.31 5.20 -8.39
N THR A 45 5.30 4.97 -9.22
CA THR A 45 4.66 6.04 -10.02
C THR A 45 3.93 7.03 -9.12
N TYR A 46 3.17 6.54 -8.14
CA TYR A 46 2.46 7.35 -7.17
C TYR A 46 3.43 8.22 -6.35
N LEU A 47 4.46 7.58 -5.77
CA LEU A 47 5.48 8.30 -5.00
C LEU A 47 6.21 9.33 -5.86
N ASN A 48 6.50 9.08 -7.14
CA ASN A 48 7.11 10.10 -8.00
C ASN A 48 6.23 11.34 -8.19
N GLY A 49 4.90 11.18 -8.18
CA GLY A 49 3.95 12.28 -8.25
C GLY A 49 3.81 13.08 -6.94
N CYS A 50 4.14 12.49 -5.79
CA CYS A 50 4.05 13.15 -4.49
C CYS A 50 5.20 14.17 -4.28
N SER A 51 4.85 15.29 -3.65
CA SER A 51 5.80 16.27 -3.14
C SER A 51 6.69 15.69 -2.03
N ALA A 52 7.80 16.37 -1.72
CA ALA A 52 8.69 15.97 -0.64
C ALA A 52 7.98 15.95 0.74
N GLN A 53 7.04 16.87 0.95
CA GLN A 53 6.27 16.94 2.20
C GLN A 53 5.29 15.76 2.33
N GLU A 54 4.58 15.42 1.26
CA GLU A 54 3.69 14.25 1.23
C GLU A 54 4.48 12.96 1.44
N LYS A 55 5.63 12.81 0.78
CA LYS A 55 6.53 11.68 1.00
C LYS A 55 6.94 11.53 2.46
N ALA A 56 7.32 12.63 3.13
CA ALA A 56 7.71 12.60 4.54
C ALA A 56 6.52 12.29 5.47
N GLN A 57 5.30 12.66 5.10
CA GLN A 57 4.10 12.27 5.84
C GLN A 57 3.81 10.79 5.66
N TYR A 58 3.78 10.30 4.41
CA TYR A 58 3.55 8.89 4.11
C TYR A 58 4.60 7.98 4.74
N ARG A 59 5.89 8.36 4.75
CA ARG A 59 6.93 7.58 5.45
C ARG A 59 6.64 7.45 6.94
N ARG A 60 6.32 8.56 7.63
CA ARG A 60 5.99 8.55 9.06
C ARG A 60 4.77 7.67 9.36
N ASP A 61 3.72 7.80 8.55
CA ASP A 61 2.49 7.02 8.72
C ASP A 61 2.75 5.52 8.47
N LEU A 62 3.48 5.17 7.41
CA LEU A 62 3.86 3.79 7.12
C LEU A 62 4.79 3.20 8.19
N ASN A 63 5.73 3.98 8.73
CA ASN A 63 6.59 3.56 9.84
C ASN A 63 5.77 3.26 11.10
N ALA A 64 4.77 4.10 11.43
CA ALA A 64 3.86 3.83 12.54
C ALA A 64 3.05 2.54 12.33
N LEU A 65 2.54 2.30 11.11
CA LEU A 65 1.86 1.06 10.74
C LEU A 65 2.77 -0.17 10.91
N LEU A 66 4.01 -0.09 10.45
CA LEU A 66 5.00 -1.18 10.61
C LEU A 66 5.30 -1.48 12.08
N GLN A 67 5.46 -0.46 12.92
CA GLN A 67 5.67 -0.63 14.37
C GLN A 67 4.48 -1.33 15.04
N MET A 68 3.27 -1.18 14.50
CA MET A 68 2.07 -1.92 14.93
C MET A 68 1.98 -3.33 14.32
N GLY A 69 2.99 -3.76 13.57
CA GLY A 69 3.03 -5.04 12.86
C GLY A 69 2.16 -5.09 11.60
N ILE A 70 1.67 -3.95 11.11
CA ILE A 70 0.90 -3.86 9.87
C ILE A 70 1.90 -3.71 8.72
N THR A 71 2.04 -4.75 7.90
CA THR A 71 2.97 -4.80 6.77
C THR A 71 2.29 -4.39 5.46
N ALA A 72 3.11 -4.05 4.46
CA ALA A 72 2.66 -3.80 3.08
C ALA A 72 1.79 -4.95 2.54
N ASP A 73 2.20 -6.20 2.76
CA ASP A 73 1.44 -7.37 2.32
C ASP A 73 0.04 -7.45 2.97
N THR A 74 -0.05 -7.20 4.28
CA THR A 74 -1.36 -7.16 4.98
C THR A 74 -2.26 -6.05 4.47
N ILE A 75 -1.71 -4.87 4.16
CA ILE A 75 -2.48 -3.75 3.61
C ILE A 75 -2.98 -4.09 2.22
N LEU A 76 -2.12 -4.61 1.34
CA LEU A 76 -2.49 -5.00 -0.02
C LEU A 76 -3.53 -6.13 -0.02
N THR A 77 -3.42 -7.08 0.91
CA THR A 77 -4.39 -8.17 1.06
C THR A 77 -5.75 -7.66 1.54
N GLU A 78 -5.78 -6.75 2.52
CA GLU A 78 -7.03 -6.12 2.97
C GLU A 78 -7.63 -5.24 1.87
N LEU A 79 -6.80 -4.55 1.10
CA LEU A 79 -7.21 -3.73 -0.04
C LEU A 79 -7.84 -4.60 -1.15
N ALA A 80 -7.22 -5.72 -1.52
CA ALA A 80 -7.77 -6.69 -2.47
C ALA A 80 -9.11 -7.29 -1.98
N ARG A 81 -9.28 -7.47 -0.67
CA ARG A 81 -10.54 -7.88 -0.06
C ARG A 81 -11.63 -6.78 -0.16
N GLN A 82 -11.26 -5.51 0.01
CA GLN A 82 -12.20 -4.38 -0.08
C GLN A 82 -12.50 -3.94 -1.53
N MET A 83 -11.66 -4.35 -2.48
CA MET A 83 -11.77 -4.10 -3.92
C MET A 83 -11.36 -5.37 -4.70
N PRO A 84 -12.28 -6.33 -4.88
CA PRO A 84 -11.99 -7.57 -5.59
C PRO A 84 -11.49 -7.35 -7.03
N GLU A 85 -11.88 -6.25 -7.66
CA GLU A 85 -11.47 -5.88 -9.02
C GLU A 85 -9.97 -5.61 -9.18
N ILE A 86 -9.27 -5.24 -8.11
CA ILE A 86 -7.81 -5.03 -8.12
C ILE A 86 -7.04 -6.26 -7.62
N ALA A 87 -7.72 -7.24 -7.02
CA ALA A 87 -7.09 -8.51 -6.63
C ALA A 87 -6.36 -9.19 -7.81
N PRO A 88 -6.96 -9.39 -9.01
CA PRO A 88 -6.24 -9.97 -10.13
C PRO A 88 -5.13 -9.07 -10.68
N ILE A 89 -5.16 -7.77 -10.41
CA ILE A 89 -4.12 -6.82 -10.83
C ILE A 89 -2.88 -6.96 -9.93
N ILE A 90 -3.11 -7.04 -8.62
CA ILE A 90 -2.06 -7.15 -7.60
C ILE A 90 -1.50 -8.58 -7.54
N GLU A 91 -2.37 -9.59 -7.62
CA GLU A 91 -2.03 -11.00 -7.42
C GLU A 91 -1.82 -11.76 -8.74
N GLY A 92 -2.30 -11.24 -9.88
CA GLY A 92 -2.31 -11.98 -11.15
C GLY A 92 -0.99 -11.99 -11.91
N LYS A 93 -0.01 -11.14 -11.55
CA LYS A 93 1.36 -11.23 -12.07
C LYS A 93 2.30 -11.76 -10.99
N GLU A 94 2.85 -12.94 -11.24
CA GLU A 94 3.85 -13.57 -10.37
C GLU A 94 5.04 -12.62 -10.14
N GLY A 95 5.34 -12.34 -8.87
CA GLY A 95 6.41 -11.41 -8.49
C GLY A 95 6.06 -9.91 -8.52
N TYR A 96 4.95 -9.48 -9.13
CA TYR A 96 4.56 -8.06 -9.14
C TYR A 96 4.24 -7.55 -7.74
N LYS A 97 3.38 -8.24 -6.99
CA LYS A 97 3.08 -7.94 -5.58
C LYS A 97 4.35 -7.83 -4.74
N LYS A 98 5.29 -8.77 -4.94
CA LYS A 98 6.57 -8.79 -4.22
C LYS A 98 7.42 -7.56 -4.53
N GLY A 99 7.52 -7.18 -5.81
CA GLY A 99 8.25 -5.98 -6.23
C GLY A 99 7.63 -4.68 -5.69
N GLU A 100 6.31 -4.59 -5.60
CA GLU A 100 5.64 -3.43 -4.99
C GLU A 100 5.88 -3.37 -3.47
N ILE A 101 5.86 -4.52 -2.79
CA ILE A 101 6.21 -4.63 -1.36
C ILE A 101 7.66 -4.19 -1.12
N GLU A 102 8.61 -4.70 -1.92
CA GLU A 102 10.03 -4.36 -1.78
C GLU A 102 10.29 -2.86 -1.96
N LYS A 103 9.62 -2.22 -2.94
CA LYS A 103 9.71 -0.77 -3.15
C LYS A 103 9.11 0.02 -2.00
N LEU A 104 7.97 -0.41 -1.48
CA LEU A 104 7.34 0.25 -0.34
C LEU A 104 8.20 0.10 0.92
N GLU A 105 8.75 -1.08 1.17
CA GLU A 105 9.69 -1.29 2.28
C GLU A 105 10.97 -0.46 2.13
N ALA A 106 11.53 -0.38 0.92
CA ALA A 106 12.70 0.45 0.65
C ALA A 106 12.40 1.94 0.92
N PHE A 107 11.25 2.42 0.46
CA PHE A 107 10.79 3.79 0.73
C PHE A 107 10.64 4.06 2.24
N VAL A 108 10.14 3.09 3.02
CA VAL A 108 9.99 3.28 4.46
C VAL A 108 11.35 3.23 5.20
N ARG A 109 12.27 2.36 4.75
CA ARG A 109 13.61 2.19 5.38
C ARG A 109 14.59 3.32 5.10
N GLU A 110 14.43 4.07 4.02
CA GLU A 110 15.30 5.20 3.67
C GLU A 110 15.29 6.34 4.71
N GLU A 111 14.32 6.39 5.64
CA GLU A 111 14.29 7.34 6.77
C GLU A 111 15.19 6.90 7.96
N ALA A 112 15.70 5.67 7.95
CA ALA A 112 16.50 5.11 9.05
C ALA A 112 18.02 5.34 8.90
N LYS A 113 18.44 6.23 8.00
CA LYS A 113 19.83 6.69 7.82
C LYS A 113 19.91 8.20 8.03
#